data_AF-A0A7J6S963-F1
#
_entry.id   AF-A0A7J6S963-F1
#
_cell.length_a   1.000
_cell.length_b   1.000
_cell.length_c   1.000
_cell.angle_alpha   90.00
_cell.angle_beta   90.00
_cell.angle_gamma   90.00
#
_symmetry.space_group_name_H-M   'P 1'
#
loop_
_entity.id
_entity.type
_entity.pdbx_description
1 polymer ?
#
loop_
_entity_poly.entity_id
_entity_poly.type
_entity_poly.pdbx_seq_one_letter_code
_entity_poly.pdbx_strand_id
1 'polypeptide(L)'
;LGNVTVPDFKFGLALNFSRFPGTNTTQPLGLLGLSIGRSDIPETFLEQLRRREVISSLVYSIRAEEQGYCMVGNLTLDDTSTADLSPVPFSSHSRRCKKVTVLVSPLRLLDVYGNRQDRNGETEVKRKRVVAFVDSGASPLDISDAEFKSIVEVTTAAMTRDKRVLSPGSTEELIWEDPDSGFYTITRAAVPRLPALAYYVGEQPHGMEIRIQPKHYLSECDQS
;
A
#
# COMPACT_ATOMS: atom_id res chain seq x y z
N LEU A 1 20.80 -16.71 -2.97
CA LEU A 1 20.41 -15.30 -2.70
C LEU A 1 21.53 -14.41 -3.18
N GLY A 2 21.33 -13.71 -4.31
CA GLY A 2 22.46 -13.21 -5.09
C GLY A 2 23.43 -14.36 -5.38
N ASN A 3 24.69 -14.18 -4.95
CA ASN A 3 25.77 -15.16 -5.15
C ASN A 3 25.91 -16.18 -4.00
N VAL A 4 25.06 -16.15 -2.97
CA VAL A 4 25.15 -17.04 -1.80
C VAL A 4 24.20 -18.23 -1.92
N THR A 5 24.72 -19.44 -1.71
CA THR A 5 23.92 -20.67 -1.63
C THR A 5 23.57 -20.99 -0.18
N VAL A 6 22.30 -21.30 0.07
CA VAL A 6 21.80 -21.64 1.41
C VAL A 6 21.47 -23.14 1.43
N PRO A 7 22.36 -24.00 1.96
CA PRO A 7 22.11 -25.43 2.00
C PRO A 7 20.95 -25.77 2.94
N ASP A 8 20.26 -26.87 2.63
CA ASP A 8 19.14 -27.41 3.42
C ASP A 8 18.04 -26.40 3.71
N PHE A 9 17.76 -25.51 2.76
CA PHE A 9 16.67 -24.55 2.86
C PHE A 9 15.31 -25.26 2.85
N LYS A 10 14.50 -25.01 3.88
CA LYS A 10 13.17 -25.61 4.05
C LYS A 10 12.12 -24.74 3.38
N PHE A 11 11.32 -25.36 2.52
CA PHE A 11 10.16 -24.74 1.89
C PHE A 11 9.00 -25.72 1.83
N GLY A 12 7.77 -25.20 1.75
CA GLY A 12 6.57 -26.00 1.55
C GLY A 12 6.30 -26.25 0.08
N LEU A 13 5.93 -27.47 -0.28
CA LEU A 13 5.42 -27.78 -1.62
C LEU A 13 3.94 -27.42 -1.70
N ALA A 14 3.60 -26.51 -2.60
CA ALA A 14 2.21 -26.14 -2.87
C ALA A 14 1.71 -26.89 -4.12
N LEU A 15 0.72 -27.77 -3.95
CA LEU A 15 0.14 -28.56 -5.03
C LEU A 15 -0.83 -27.76 -5.90
N ASN A 16 -1.26 -26.58 -5.46
CA ASN A 16 -2.19 -25.74 -6.18
C ASN A 16 -1.85 -24.25 -6.03
N PHE A 17 -1.16 -23.70 -7.03
CA PHE A 17 -0.78 -22.30 -7.08
C PHE A 17 -1.92 -21.36 -7.49
N SER A 18 -3.01 -21.86 -8.09
CA SER A 18 -4.12 -21.01 -8.56
C SER A 18 -4.96 -20.42 -7.42
N ARG A 19 -4.73 -20.85 -6.18
CA ARG A 19 -5.40 -20.31 -4.98
C ARG A 19 -4.69 -19.12 -4.35
N PHE A 20 -3.54 -18.69 -4.89
CA PHE A 20 -2.86 -17.51 -4.39
C PHE A 20 -3.39 -16.25 -5.07
N PRO A 21 -4.08 -15.35 -4.33
CA PRO A 21 -4.58 -14.10 -4.88
C PRO A 21 -3.40 -13.21 -5.30
N GLY A 22 -3.56 -12.46 -6.39
CA GLY A 22 -2.61 -11.41 -6.81
C GLY A 22 -1.53 -11.80 -7.83
N THR A 23 -1.61 -12.97 -8.47
CA THR A 23 -0.62 -13.38 -9.49
C THR A 23 -0.96 -12.84 -10.89
N ASN A 24 -1.06 -11.51 -11.03
CA ASN A 24 -1.02 -10.85 -12.34
C ASN A 24 0.41 -10.82 -12.93
N THR A 25 1.40 -11.33 -12.19
CA THR A 25 2.74 -11.61 -12.71
C THR A 25 2.71 -12.81 -13.64
N THR A 26 3.54 -12.78 -14.67
CA THR A 26 3.75 -13.91 -15.59
C THR A 26 4.30 -15.12 -14.80
N GLN A 27 3.38 -15.94 -14.27
CA GLN A 27 3.59 -17.28 -13.72
C GLN A 27 4.63 -17.37 -12.57
N PRO A 28 4.32 -16.88 -11.37
CA PRO A 28 5.18 -17.11 -10.21
C PRO A 28 5.22 -18.61 -9.86
N LEU A 29 6.43 -19.15 -9.69
CA LEU A 29 6.67 -20.55 -9.31
C LEU A 29 6.63 -20.79 -7.78
N GLY A 30 6.46 -19.73 -7.00
CA GLY A 30 6.64 -19.75 -5.55
C GLY A 30 6.19 -18.45 -4.89
N LEU A 31 5.94 -18.53 -3.59
CA LEU A 31 5.77 -17.36 -2.72
C LEU A 31 6.87 -17.32 -1.68
N LEU A 32 7.46 -16.13 -1.52
CA LEU A 32 8.46 -15.86 -0.49
C LEU A 32 7.79 -15.11 0.66
N GLY A 33 7.57 -15.79 1.80
CA GLY A 33 6.99 -15.19 2.99
C GLY A 33 8.01 -14.37 3.78
N LEU A 34 7.77 -13.06 3.91
CA LEU A 34 8.60 -12.13 4.72
C LEU A 34 8.01 -11.84 6.11
N SER A 35 6.98 -12.59 6.52
CA SER A 35 6.35 -12.45 7.83
C SER A 35 7.26 -12.93 8.96
N ILE A 36 7.07 -12.36 10.15
CA ILE A 36 7.75 -12.78 11.38
C ILE A 36 7.21 -14.15 11.82
N GLY A 37 8.04 -15.02 12.43
CA GLY A 37 7.72 -16.40 12.81
C GLY A 37 6.28 -16.65 13.28
N ARG A 38 5.63 -17.67 12.70
CA ARG A 38 4.33 -18.19 13.16
C ARG A 38 4.54 -19.40 14.08
N SER A 39 3.54 -19.73 14.90
CA SER A 39 3.60 -20.92 15.76
C SER A 39 3.54 -22.24 14.98
N ASP A 40 2.96 -22.23 13.77
CA ASP A 40 2.78 -23.36 12.86
C ASP A 40 3.86 -23.47 11.78
N ILE A 41 4.71 -22.45 11.63
CA ILE A 41 5.85 -22.46 10.72
C ILE A 41 7.11 -22.53 11.57
N PRO A 42 7.84 -23.66 11.58
CA PRO A 42 8.96 -23.86 12.50
C PRO A 42 10.14 -22.91 12.23
N GLU A 43 10.28 -22.41 10.99
CA GLU A 43 11.33 -21.45 10.63
C GLU A 43 10.93 -20.67 9.37
N THR A 44 10.78 -19.35 9.47
CA THR A 44 10.49 -18.46 8.33
C THR A 44 11.72 -18.25 7.45
N PHE A 45 11.53 -17.66 6.27
CA PHE A 45 12.64 -17.36 5.34
C PHE A 45 13.77 -16.60 6.04
N LEU A 46 13.47 -15.47 6.69
CA LEU A 46 14.48 -14.64 7.35
C LEU A 46 15.16 -15.36 8.53
N GLU A 47 14.40 -16.15 9.30
CA GLU A 47 14.95 -16.95 10.40
C GLU A 47 15.93 -18.01 9.87
N GLN A 48 15.59 -18.68 8.77
CA GLN A 48 16.47 -19.67 8.14
C GLN A 48 17.79 -19.07 7.64
N LEU A 49 17.74 -17.84 7.11
CA LEU A 49 18.94 -17.12 6.69
C LEU A 49 19.80 -16.71 7.87
N ARG A 50 19.19 -16.15 8.91
CA ARG A 50 19.91 -15.73 10.12
C ARG A 50 20.57 -16.90 10.82
N ARG A 51 19.87 -18.03 10.96
CA ARG A 51 20.42 -19.25 11.58
C ARG A 51 21.64 -19.80 10.83
N ARG A 52 21.70 -19.59 9.52
CA ARG A 52 22.81 -20.00 8.65
C ARG A 52 23.84 -18.88 8.46
N GLU A 53 23.76 -17.82 9.26
CA GLU A 53 24.71 -16.70 9.25
C GLU A 53 24.80 -15.99 7.88
N VAL A 54 23.74 -16.09 7.06
CA VAL A 54 23.65 -15.40 5.76
C VAL A 54 23.32 -13.91 5.96
N ILE A 55 22.57 -13.61 7.01
CA ILE A 55 22.22 -12.26 7.46
C ILE A 55 22.48 -12.15 8.96
N SER A 56 22.88 -10.98 9.44
CA SER A 56 23.16 -10.76 10.87
C SER A 56 21.91 -10.40 11.67
N SER A 57 20.93 -9.76 11.05
CA SER A 57 19.67 -9.33 11.67
C SER A 57 18.42 -9.82 10.92
N LEU A 58 17.25 -9.77 11.57
CA LEU A 58 15.95 -10.05 10.94
C LEU A 58 15.33 -8.78 10.34
N VAL A 59 16.15 -7.92 9.75
CA VAL A 59 15.74 -6.66 9.15
C VAL A 59 15.75 -6.80 7.63
N TYR A 60 14.74 -6.23 6.99
CA TYR A 60 14.65 -6.13 5.53
C TYR A 60 14.01 -4.81 5.14
N SER A 61 14.32 -4.34 3.93
CA SER A 61 13.68 -3.20 3.30
C SER A 61 13.12 -3.60 1.94
N ILE A 62 11.98 -3.03 1.58
CA ILE A 62 11.37 -3.20 0.25
C ILE A 62 11.28 -1.81 -0.36
N ARG A 63 11.90 -1.64 -1.52
CA ARG A 63 11.75 -0.44 -2.35
C ARG A 63 11.16 -0.86 -3.67
N ALA A 64 9.96 -0.37 -3.99
CA ALA A 64 9.31 -0.62 -5.26
C ALA A 64 9.11 0.72 -5.99
N GLU A 65 9.30 0.70 -7.29
CA GLU A 65 9.16 1.84 -8.20
C GLU A 65 8.23 1.45 -9.34
N GLU A 66 7.39 2.40 -9.75
CA GLU A 66 6.53 2.26 -10.93
C GLU A 66 7.42 2.26 -12.18
N GLN A 67 7.34 1.20 -12.99
CA GLN A 67 8.06 1.08 -14.26
C GLN A 67 7.08 0.65 -15.36
N GLY A 68 6.43 1.64 -16.00
CA GLY A 68 5.35 1.39 -16.95
C GLY A 68 4.11 0.83 -16.23
N TYR A 69 3.57 -0.29 -16.73
CA TYR A 69 2.42 -0.98 -16.13
C TYR A 69 2.80 -1.95 -15.01
N CYS A 70 4.07 -2.01 -14.64
CA CYS A 70 4.59 -2.96 -13.66
C CYS A 70 5.23 -2.23 -12.48
N MET A 71 5.14 -2.83 -11.29
CA MET A 71 5.95 -2.45 -10.14
C MET A 71 7.23 -3.29 -10.15
N VAL A 72 8.39 -2.64 -10.17
CA VAL A 72 9.69 -3.29 -10.05
C VAL A 72 10.35 -2.80 -8.78
N GLY A 73 10.95 -3.72 -8.02
CA GLY A 73 11.51 -3.36 -6.74
C GLY A 73 12.62 -4.27 -6.28
N ASN A 74 13.33 -3.81 -5.26
CA ASN A 74 14.39 -4.53 -4.58
C ASN A 74 13.94 -4.89 -3.17
N LEU A 75 14.21 -6.14 -2.80
CA LEU A 75 14.21 -6.61 -1.42
C LEU A 75 15.66 -6.62 -0.95
N THR A 76 15.99 -5.75 0.01
CA THR A 76 17.31 -5.73 0.65
C THR A 76 17.20 -6.41 2.00
N LEU A 77 18.16 -7.30 2.30
CA LEU A 77 18.24 -8.01 3.58
C LEU A 77 19.38 -7.43 4.40
N ASP A 78 19.23 -7.42 5.71
CA ASP A 78 20.22 -6.88 6.66
C ASP A 78 20.51 -5.38 6.45
N ASP A 79 19.52 -4.66 5.91
CA ASP A 79 19.64 -3.24 5.59
C ASP A 79 19.44 -2.40 6.85
N THR A 80 20.56 -2.07 7.50
CA THR A 80 20.62 -1.09 8.59
C THR A 80 21.06 0.29 8.11
N SER A 81 21.11 0.53 6.79
CA SER A 81 21.46 1.84 6.23
C SER A 81 20.28 2.81 6.39
N THR A 82 19.95 3.14 7.64
CA THR A 82 18.82 3.98 8.04
C THR A 82 19.07 5.47 7.83
N ALA A 83 20.03 5.86 6.99
CA ALA A 83 20.48 7.25 6.90
C ALA A 83 19.37 8.22 6.46
N ASP A 84 18.38 7.73 5.68
CA ASP A 84 17.32 8.57 5.10
C ASP A 84 15.88 8.18 5.51
N LEU A 85 15.70 7.26 6.46
CA LEU A 85 14.37 6.76 6.84
C LEU A 85 13.93 7.27 8.21
N SER A 86 12.74 7.89 8.26
CA SER A 86 12.10 8.27 9.52
C SER A 86 11.58 7.02 10.25
N PRO A 87 12.05 6.70 11.47
CA PRO A 87 11.64 5.48 12.15
C PRO A 87 10.21 5.63 12.67
N VAL A 88 9.28 4.85 12.13
CA VAL A 88 7.94 4.68 12.71
C VAL A 88 7.90 3.37 13.47
N PRO A 89 7.47 3.37 14.74
CA PRO A 89 7.36 2.13 15.51
C PRO A 89 6.31 1.20 14.88
N PHE A 90 6.76 0.04 14.42
CA PHE A 90 5.90 -1.06 14.02
C PHE A 90 5.47 -1.86 15.25
N SER A 91 4.23 -2.35 15.25
CA SER A 91 3.77 -3.31 16.26
C SER A 91 3.46 -4.63 15.58
N SER A 92 3.61 -5.75 16.30
CA SER A 92 3.02 -7.03 15.92
C SER A 92 1.68 -7.13 16.65
N HIS A 93 0.58 -6.74 16.00
CA HIS A 93 -0.70 -6.53 16.69
C HIS A 93 -1.40 -7.82 17.16
N SER A 94 -0.86 -9.01 16.86
CA SER A 94 -1.51 -10.26 17.27
C SER A 94 -0.57 -11.45 17.35
N ARG A 95 -0.75 -12.30 18.38
CA ARG A 95 -0.12 -13.63 18.45
C ARG A 95 -0.54 -14.55 17.28
N ARG A 96 -1.68 -14.26 16.63
CA ARG A 96 -2.27 -15.06 15.54
C ARG A 96 -2.01 -14.49 14.14
N CYS A 97 -1.82 -13.18 14.01
CA CYS A 97 -1.52 -12.53 12.73
C CYS A 97 -0.10 -11.94 12.78
N LYS A 98 0.83 -12.58 12.07
CA LYS A 98 2.24 -12.20 12.00
C LYS A 98 2.58 -11.29 10.81
N LYS A 99 1.57 -10.63 10.26
CA LYS A 99 1.77 -9.55 9.28
C LYS A 99 2.40 -8.34 9.98
N VAL A 100 3.14 -7.54 9.23
CA VAL A 100 3.65 -6.26 9.72
C VAL A 100 2.46 -5.32 9.87
N THR A 101 2.24 -4.82 11.08
CA THR A 101 1.11 -3.95 11.40
C THR A 101 1.57 -2.59 11.90
N VAL A 102 0.82 -1.56 11.53
CA VAL A 102 1.02 -0.19 11.97
C VAL A 102 -0.29 0.38 12.49
N LEU A 103 -0.19 1.29 13.46
CA LEU A 103 -1.33 2.10 13.86
C LEU A 103 -1.42 3.27 12.91
N VAL A 104 -2.60 3.47 12.32
CA VAL A 104 -2.86 4.60 11.43
C VAL A 104 -4.00 5.44 11.98
N SER A 105 -3.87 6.76 11.82
CA SER A 105 -5.00 7.65 11.98
C SER A 105 -6.05 7.34 10.92
N PRO A 106 -7.31 7.75 11.16
CA PRO A 106 -8.30 7.82 10.10
C PRO A 106 -7.78 8.61 8.89
N LEU A 107 -8.25 8.22 7.70
CA LEU A 107 -7.98 8.93 6.46
C LEU A 107 -8.33 10.42 6.58
N ARG A 108 -7.41 11.27 6.10
CA ARG A 108 -7.64 12.69 5.85
C ARG A 108 -7.53 12.96 4.35
N LEU A 109 -8.44 13.76 3.83
CA LEU A 109 -8.37 14.26 2.45
C LEU A 109 -7.79 15.67 2.47
N LEU A 110 -6.73 15.89 1.71
CA LEU A 110 -6.02 17.16 1.63
C LEU A 110 -6.20 17.78 0.24
N ASP A 111 -6.52 19.07 0.15
CA ASP A 111 -6.52 19.78 -1.12
C ASP A 111 -5.12 20.04 -1.67
N VAL A 112 -5.04 20.69 -2.84
CA VAL A 112 -3.77 21.05 -3.51
C VAL A 112 -2.88 22.00 -2.68
N TYR A 113 -3.44 22.67 -1.68
CA TYR A 113 -2.72 23.55 -0.76
C TYR A 113 -2.40 22.85 0.57
N GLY A 114 -2.72 21.56 0.70
CA GLY A 114 -2.54 20.79 1.92
C GLY A 114 -3.58 21.06 3.01
N ASN A 115 -4.64 21.81 2.70
CA ASN A 115 -5.73 22.05 3.64
C ASN A 115 -6.68 20.87 3.69
N ARG A 116 -7.25 20.64 4.88
CA ARG A 116 -8.16 19.52 5.13
C ARG A 116 -9.51 19.76 4.40
N GLN A 117 -9.92 18.82 3.56
CA GLN A 117 -11.25 18.79 2.95
C GLN A 117 -12.14 17.80 3.70
N ASP A 118 -12.57 18.16 4.91
CA ASP A 118 -13.60 17.38 5.59
C ASP A 118 -14.99 17.82 5.14
N ARG A 119 -15.90 16.84 5.11
CA ARG A 119 -17.30 17.05 4.73
C ARG A 119 -18.04 18.08 5.60
N ASN A 120 -17.64 18.28 6.86
CA ASN A 120 -18.45 19.00 7.86
C ASN A 120 -17.70 20.03 8.74
N GLY A 121 -16.42 20.33 8.52
CA GLY A 121 -15.66 21.16 9.48
C GLY A 121 -15.66 20.61 10.91
N GLU A 122 -15.93 19.30 11.07
CA GLU A 122 -15.91 18.61 12.34
C GLU A 122 -14.47 18.59 12.86
N THR A 123 -14.22 19.47 13.84
CA THR A 123 -13.08 19.44 14.75
C THR A 123 -12.83 18.00 15.12
N GLU A 124 -11.64 17.50 14.78
CA GLU A 124 -11.09 16.16 15.02
C GLU A 124 -11.83 15.40 16.13
N VAL A 125 -13.01 14.85 15.81
CA VAL A 125 -13.69 13.92 16.70
C VAL A 125 -12.70 12.78 16.75
N LYS A 126 -12.20 12.47 17.95
CA LYS A 126 -11.22 11.44 18.30
C LYS A 126 -11.56 10.09 17.64
N ARG A 127 -11.44 10.01 16.33
CA ARG A 127 -11.72 8.82 15.56
C ARG A 127 -10.58 7.88 15.93
N LYS A 128 -10.97 6.75 16.47
CA LYS A 128 -10.06 5.75 17.03
C LYS A 128 -9.08 5.34 15.93
N ARG A 129 -7.78 5.37 16.24
CA ARG A 129 -6.75 4.82 15.35
C ARG A 129 -7.09 3.38 15.01
N VAL A 130 -6.81 2.99 13.78
CA VAL A 130 -7.05 1.64 13.28
C VAL A 130 -5.72 0.93 13.03
N VAL A 131 -5.77 -0.39 13.04
CA VAL A 131 -4.62 -1.23 12.73
C VAL A 131 -4.63 -1.47 11.24
N ALA A 132 -3.58 -1.04 10.55
CA ALA A 132 -3.36 -1.32 9.14
C ALA A 132 -2.26 -2.36 8.95
N PHE A 133 -2.33 -3.06 7.82
CA PHE A 133 -1.33 -4.03 7.40
C PHE A 133 -0.50 -3.44 6.26
N VAL A 134 0.81 -3.66 6.30
CA VAL A 134 1.67 -3.44 5.13
C VAL A 134 1.70 -4.75 4.35
N ASP A 135 1.10 -4.77 3.16
CA ASP A 135 0.94 -5.97 2.35
C ASP A 135 1.47 -5.74 0.93
N SER A 136 2.54 -6.45 0.57
CA SER A 136 3.11 -6.41 -0.77
C SER A 136 2.42 -7.38 -1.74
N GLY A 137 1.47 -8.20 -1.28
CA GLY A 137 0.68 -9.11 -2.10
C GLY A 137 -0.63 -8.51 -2.63
N ALA A 138 -1.01 -7.31 -2.18
CA ALA A 138 -2.19 -6.59 -2.65
C ALA A 138 -1.82 -5.58 -3.74
N SER A 139 -2.60 -5.52 -4.82
CA SER A 139 -2.34 -4.61 -5.96
C SER A 139 -3.17 -3.32 -5.96
N PRO A 140 -4.24 -3.19 -5.15
CA PRO A 140 -4.72 -1.89 -4.71
C PRO A 140 -4.75 -1.73 -3.17
N LEU A 141 -4.85 -0.48 -2.72
CA LEU A 141 -5.09 -0.15 -1.31
C LEU A 141 -6.48 -0.64 -0.89
N ASP A 142 -6.52 -1.61 0.02
CA ASP A 142 -7.77 -2.15 0.58
C ASP A 142 -8.24 -1.28 1.75
N ILE A 143 -9.41 -0.65 1.61
CA ILE A 143 -10.02 0.28 2.56
C ILE A 143 -11.49 -0.07 2.80
N SER A 144 -12.05 0.45 3.89
CA SER A 144 -13.48 0.26 4.14
C SER A 144 -14.36 0.96 3.10
N ASP A 145 -15.53 0.37 2.79
CA ASP A 145 -16.52 0.98 1.87
C ASP A 145 -16.88 2.42 2.25
N ALA A 146 -16.91 2.73 3.55
CA ALA A 146 -17.21 4.07 4.05
C ALA A 146 -16.09 5.07 3.73
N GLU A 147 -14.83 4.65 3.83
CA GLU A 147 -13.69 5.48 3.41
C GLU A 147 -13.68 5.65 1.91
N PHE A 148 -13.89 4.56 1.16
CA PHE A 148 -13.97 4.59 -0.30
C PHE A 148 -15.02 5.59 -0.79
N LYS A 149 -16.26 5.50 -0.28
CA LYS A 149 -17.34 6.44 -0.61
C LYS A 149 -16.98 7.88 -0.27
N SER A 150 -16.31 8.12 0.85
CA SER A 150 -15.86 9.47 1.21
C SER A 150 -14.81 10.02 0.24
N ILE A 151 -13.90 9.19 -0.27
CA ILE A 151 -12.95 9.59 -1.32
C ILE A 151 -13.73 9.95 -2.58
N VAL A 152 -14.70 9.11 -2.99
CA VAL A 152 -15.56 9.31 -4.18
C VAL A 152 -16.28 10.64 -4.14
N GLU A 153 -16.99 10.90 -3.05
CA GLU A 153 -17.81 12.09 -2.93
C GLU A 153 -16.97 13.38 -2.94
N VAL A 154 -15.86 13.41 -2.20
CA VAL A 154 -15.00 14.61 -2.11
C VAL A 154 -14.27 14.85 -3.43
N THR A 155 -13.75 13.79 -4.05
CA THR A 155 -13.10 13.88 -5.37
C THR A 155 -14.10 14.39 -6.42
N THR A 156 -15.32 13.84 -6.45
CA THR A 156 -16.39 14.27 -7.37
C THR A 156 -16.82 15.72 -7.12
N ALA A 157 -16.94 16.13 -5.85
CA ALA A 157 -17.29 17.50 -5.49
C ALA A 157 -16.19 18.50 -5.90
N ALA A 158 -14.92 18.15 -5.73
CA ALA A 158 -13.79 18.95 -6.19
C ALA A 158 -13.81 19.11 -7.72
N MET A 159 -14.08 18.03 -8.45
CA MET A 159 -14.23 18.05 -9.91
C MET A 159 -15.40 18.92 -10.38
N THR A 160 -16.55 18.84 -9.72
CA THR A 160 -17.77 19.58 -10.12
C THR A 160 -17.64 21.09 -9.94
N ARG A 161 -16.91 21.52 -8.89
CA ARG A 161 -16.60 22.95 -8.67
C ARG A 161 -15.68 23.50 -9.75
N ASP A 162 -14.81 22.65 -10.30
CA ASP A 162 -13.88 23.02 -11.36
C ASP A 162 -14.49 22.71 -12.74
N LYS A 163 -15.25 23.67 -13.27
CA LYS A 163 -15.98 23.57 -14.57
C LYS A 163 -15.10 23.23 -15.80
N ARG A 164 -13.78 23.09 -15.63
CA ARG A 164 -12.81 22.75 -16.70
C ARG A 164 -12.48 21.25 -16.76
N VAL A 165 -13.05 20.43 -15.89
CA VAL A 165 -12.63 19.02 -15.68
C VAL A 165 -13.48 18.00 -16.46
N LEU A 166 -14.69 18.37 -16.90
CA LEU A 166 -15.64 17.45 -17.53
C LEU A 166 -15.88 17.86 -18.99
N SER A 167 -14.99 17.43 -19.89
CA SER A 167 -15.26 17.44 -21.34
C SER A 167 -15.44 15.98 -21.77
N PRO A 168 -16.65 15.56 -22.18
CA PRO A 168 -16.86 14.18 -22.63
C PRO A 168 -16.11 13.92 -23.95
N GLY A 169 -15.38 12.81 -24.04
CA GLY A 169 -14.90 12.26 -25.31
C GLY A 169 -13.44 12.58 -25.65
N SER A 170 -12.57 12.78 -24.66
CA SER A 170 -11.13 12.90 -24.91
C SER A 170 -10.41 11.57 -24.61
N THR A 171 -9.44 11.20 -25.45
CA THR A 171 -8.57 10.01 -25.31
C THR A 171 -7.64 10.03 -24.07
N GLU A 172 -7.86 10.94 -23.11
CA GLU A 172 -7.06 11.14 -21.89
C GLU A 172 -7.92 10.97 -20.61
N GLU A 173 -8.76 9.97 -20.63
CA GLU A 173 -9.80 9.69 -19.64
C GLU A 173 -9.34 8.51 -18.75
N LEU A 174 -9.14 8.78 -17.44
CA LEU A 174 -8.84 7.79 -16.40
C LEU A 174 -10.15 7.24 -15.84
N ILE A 175 -10.23 5.92 -15.64
CA ILE A 175 -11.41 5.31 -15.04
C ILE A 175 -11.17 5.06 -13.55
N TRP A 176 -12.14 5.47 -12.75
CA TRP A 176 -12.26 5.06 -11.38
C TRP A 176 -13.52 4.20 -11.23
N GLU A 177 -13.31 2.93 -10.92
CA GLU A 177 -14.40 1.99 -10.67
C GLU A 177 -14.97 2.21 -9.27
N ASP A 178 -16.24 2.59 -9.19
CA ASP A 178 -17.05 2.50 -7.98
C ASP A 178 -17.87 1.20 -8.04
N PRO A 179 -17.71 0.29 -7.08
CA PRO A 179 -18.44 -0.98 -7.04
C PRO A 179 -19.98 -0.82 -7.07
N ASP A 180 -20.50 0.30 -6.54
CA ASP A 180 -21.94 0.55 -6.42
C ASP A 180 -22.49 1.44 -7.55
N SER A 181 -21.65 2.31 -8.13
CA SER A 181 -22.09 3.38 -9.05
C SER A 181 -21.62 3.21 -10.50
N GLY A 182 -20.74 2.24 -10.77
CA GLY A 182 -20.13 2.02 -12.08
C GLY A 182 -18.82 2.79 -12.27
N PHE A 183 -18.45 3.03 -13.53
CA PHE A 183 -17.19 3.68 -13.88
C PHE A 183 -17.33 5.21 -13.88
N TYR A 184 -16.52 5.89 -13.08
CA TYR A 184 -16.32 7.34 -13.17
C TYR A 184 -15.14 7.62 -14.09
N THR A 185 -15.32 8.54 -15.03
CA THR A 185 -14.23 8.98 -15.91
C THR A 185 -13.70 10.34 -15.48
N ILE A 186 -12.38 10.42 -15.25
CA ILE A 186 -11.66 11.61 -14.82
C ILE A 186 -10.67 12.00 -15.92
N THR A 187 -10.66 13.25 -16.36
CA THR A 187 -9.63 13.70 -17.32
C THR A 187 -8.26 13.75 -16.65
N ARG A 188 -7.19 13.33 -17.34
CA ARG A 188 -5.81 13.35 -16.82
C ARG A 188 -5.39 14.75 -16.34
N ALA A 189 -5.87 15.80 -17.01
CA ALA A 189 -5.64 17.19 -16.62
C ALA A 189 -6.19 17.57 -15.22
N ALA A 190 -7.16 16.81 -14.70
CA ALA A 190 -7.74 17.02 -13.39
C ALA A 190 -6.96 16.35 -12.25
N VAL A 191 -6.12 15.35 -12.55
CA VAL A 191 -5.36 14.58 -11.54
C VAL A 191 -4.60 15.46 -10.55
N PRO A 192 -3.87 16.52 -10.98
CA PRO A 192 -3.15 17.38 -10.04
C PRO A 192 -4.05 18.19 -9.09
N ARG A 193 -5.37 18.24 -9.34
CA ARG A 193 -6.36 19.00 -8.57
C ARG A 193 -7.18 18.14 -7.62
N LEU A 194 -7.02 16.83 -7.69
CA LEU A 194 -7.71 15.89 -6.82
C LEU A 194 -7.08 15.88 -5.41
N PRO A 195 -7.85 15.49 -4.38
CA PRO A 195 -7.33 15.50 -3.02
C PRO A 195 -6.26 14.44 -2.81
N ALA A 196 -5.16 14.77 -2.13
CA ALA A 196 -4.24 13.76 -1.65
C ALA A 196 -4.84 13.00 -0.46
N LEU A 197 -4.59 11.70 -0.38
CA LEU A 197 -4.93 10.89 0.79
C LEU A 197 -3.81 11.04 1.82
N ALA A 198 -4.15 11.28 3.09
CA ALA A 198 -3.17 11.42 4.16
C ALA A 198 -3.53 10.53 5.35
N TYR A 199 -2.52 9.78 5.82
CA TYR A 199 -2.57 8.95 7.01
C TYR A 199 -1.44 9.34 7.95
N TYR A 200 -1.72 9.51 9.24
CA TYR A 200 -0.67 9.59 10.25
C TYR A 200 -0.38 8.18 10.76
N VAL A 201 0.84 7.71 10.56
CA VAL A 201 1.28 6.36 10.91
C VAL A 201 2.17 6.40 12.14
N GLY A 202 1.87 5.57 13.13
CA GLY A 202 2.62 5.45 14.38
C GLY A 202 2.01 6.22 15.56
N GLU A 203 2.78 6.29 16.64
CA GLU A 203 2.41 7.01 17.86
C GLU A 203 3.23 8.28 18.03
N GLN A 204 2.63 9.34 18.56
CA GLN A 204 3.37 10.55 18.87
C GLN A 204 4.39 10.27 19.99
N PRO A 205 5.60 10.86 19.94
CA PRO A 205 6.07 11.85 18.96
C PRO A 205 6.70 11.24 17.69
N HIS A 206 6.77 9.92 17.57
CA HIS A 206 7.54 9.20 16.55
C HIS A 206 6.75 8.81 15.29
N GLY A 207 5.52 9.28 15.15
CA GLY A 207 4.70 9.00 13.98
C GLY A 207 4.99 9.97 12.82
N MET A 208 4.66 9.55 11.60
CA MET A 208 4.84 10.35 10.39
C MET A 208 3.52 10.49 9.62
N GLU A 209 3.34 11.59 8.89
CA GLU A 209 2.25 11.73 7.93
C GLU A 209 2.69 11.15 6.57
N ILE A 210 2.01 10.09 6.13
CA ILE A 210 2.15 9.53 4.78
C ILE A 210 1.10 10.17 3.89
N ARG A 211 1.54 10.70 2.75
CA ARG A 211 0.69 11.34 1.74
C ARG A 211 0.72 10.52 0.44
N ILE A 212 -0.44 10.06 -0.01
CA ILE A 212 -0.63 9.36 -1.29
C ILE A 212 -1.21 10.36 -2.27
N GLN A 213 -0.43 10.68 -3.31
CA GLN A 213 -0.84 11.61 -4.35
C GLN A 213 -1.89 10.97 -5.27
N PRO A 214 -2.78 11.77 -5.90
CA PRO A 214 -3.79 11.29 -6.85
C PRO A 214 -3.29 10.31 -7.91
N LYS A 215 -2.11 10.57 -8.47
CA LYS A 215 -1.49 9.72 -9.48
C LYS A 215 -1.20 8.27 -9.02
N HIS A 216 -1.17 8.01 -7.71
CA HIS A 216 -0.82 6.70 -7.15
C HIS A 216 -2.03 5.86 -6.70
N TYR A 217 -3.23 6.46 -6.61
CA TYR A 217 -4.45 5.72 -6.27
C TYR A 217 -5.48 5.71 -7.41
N LEU A 218 -5.20 6.40 -8.51
CA LEU A 218 -5.96 6.31 -9.75
C LEU A 218 -5.28 5.31 -10.69
N SER A 219 -6.08 4.46 -11.33
CA SER A 219 -5.59 3.54 -12.36
C SER A 219 -5.80 4.17 -13.74
N GLU A 220 -4.81 4.04 -14.62
CA GLU A 220 -4.97 4.40 -16.02
C GLU A 220 -5.64 3.24 -16.77
N CYS A 221 -6.70 3.52 -17.53
CA CYS A 221 -7.21 2.56 -18.49
C CYS A 221 -6.47 2.74 -19.80
N ASP A 222 -5.71 1.73 -20.20
CA ASP A 222 -5.43 1.57 -21.63
C ASP A 222 -6.75 1.24 -22.32
N GLN A 223 -7.17 2.10 -23.24
CA GLN A 223 -8.17 1.74 -24.25
C GLN A 223 -7.49 0.75 -25.23
N SER A 224 -7.42 -0.53 -24.85
CA SER A 224 -7.11 -1.62 -25.78
C SER A 224 -8.37 -2.25 -26.32
#